data_AF-A0A1J0R4M5-F1
#
_entry.id   AF-A0A1J0R4M5-F1
#
_cell.length_a   1.000
_cell.length_b   1.000
_cell.length_c   1.000
_cell.angle_alpha   90.00
_cell.angle_beta   90.00
_cell.angle_gamma   90.00
#
_symmetry.space_group_name_H-M   'P 1'
#
loop_
_entity.id
_entity.type
_entity.pdbx_description
1 polymer ?
#
loop_
_entity_poly.entity_id
_entity_poly.type
_entity_poly.pdbx_seq_one_letter_code
_entity_poly.pdbx_strand_id
1 'polypeptide(L)'
;MKHKLVRICATAFILSVWSILVTATVVEDRNVHEKADLCGLIELGANRAVLTQNEDTTTGAINDIMDLNMSLSAETWQKLFREPSNPENFRDLPKGEFTENKDWPTKWPSWKAAAQRLKTGQAHETIQKKAGLQTADDATLKQAVAAAGNLADQAATLQQEITDIDSSGKLLKQQQLREALDKQIYGATTENENAVAVATLLRSAHSSKRQSTCEGATASSKVTTVLAAMLCVCGKDHSPSGDEGKTCSGKTALSNA
;
A
#
# COMPACT_ATOMS: atom_id res chain seq x y z
N MET A 1 -4.23 28.47 39.24
CA MET A 1 -3.16 27.73 39.97
C MET A 1 -2.37 26.95 38.92
N LYS A 2 -1.25 27.49 38.44
CA LYS A 2 0.15 27.36 38.94
C LYS A 2 0.87 26.15 38.35
N HIS A 3 1.72 26.43 37.36
CA HIS A 3 2.84 25.60 36.90
C HIS A 3 3.83 25.29 38.05
N LYS A 4 4.38 24.08 38.09
CA LYS A 4 5.65 23.70 38.78
C LYS A 4 6.24 22.54 37.97
N LEU A 5 7.31 22.68 37.18
CA LEU A 5 8.71 22.86 37.56
C LEU A 5 9.12 21.95 38.74
N VAL A 6 9.74 20.82 38.43
CA VAL A 6 10.69 20.18 39.34
C VAL A 6 11.98 19.92 38.56
N ARG A 7 12.97 20.74 38.91
CA ARG A 7 14.36 20.62 38.51
C ARG A 7 15.00 19.43 39.21
N ILE A 8 15.80 18.73 38.44
CA ILE A 8 16.78 17.73 38.82
C ILE A 8 17.94 18.41 39.56
N CYS A 9 18.31 17.89 40.73
CA CYS A 9 19.64 17.99 41.35
C CYS A 9 19.90 16.60 41.96
N ALA A 10 20.72 15.77 41.32
CA ALA A 10 22.16 15.66 41.55
C ALA A 10 22.50 15.04 42.91
N THR A 11 22.86 13.75 42.89
CA THR A 11 23.84 13.18 43.81
C THR A 11 24.98 12.60 42.97
N ALA A 12 26.19 13.01 43.34
CA ALA A 12 27.43 12.81 42.62
C ALA A 12 28.37 11.90 43.43
N PHE A 13 29.13 11.07 42.71
CA PHE A 13 30.53 10.65 43.00
C PHE A 13 30.71 9.70 44.23
N ILE A 14 31.47 8.59 44.25
CA ILE A 14 32.66 8.10 43.51
C ILE A 14 32.76 6.59 43.75
N LEU A 15 33.08 5.79 42.74
CA LEU A 15 34.04 4.68 42.88
C LEU A 15 34.72 4.45 41.52
N SER A 16 35.98 4.90 41.45
CA SER A 16 37.12 4.28 40.77
C SER A 16 36.91 3.64 39.39
N VAL A 17 37.47 4.30 38.38
CA VAL A 17 38.37 3.71 37.36
C VAL A 17 38.21 2.20 37.16
N TRP A 18 37.19 1.82 36.42
CA TRP A 18 37.40 0.90 35.31
C TRP A 18 37.14 1.73 34.05
N SER A 19 38.15 2.48 33.64
CA SER A 19 38.34 2.74 32.23
C SER A 19 38.52 1.36 31.59
N ILE A 20 37.43 0.69 31.25
CA ILE A 20 37.48 -0.21 30.12
C ILE A 20 37.66 0.74 28.94
N LEU A 21 38.93 1.02 28.64
CA LEU A 21 39.35 1.22 27.28
C LEU A 21 38.80 0.02 26.52
N VAL A 22 37.58 0.14 26.01
CA VAL A 22 37.15 -0.67 24.88
C VAL A 22 37.91 -0.08 23.70
N THR A 23 39.23 -0.31 23.65
CA THR A 23 39.93 -0.45 22.38
C THR A 23 39.62 -1.86 21.89
N ALA A 24 38.35 -2.19 21.71
CA ALA A 24 38.03 -3.32 20.85
C ALA A 24 38.30 -2.79 19.45
N THR A 25 39.47 -3.11 18.91
CA THR A 25 39.71 -3.02 17.47
C THR A 25 38.49 -3.65 16.80
N VAL A 26 37.86 -2.94 15.88
CA VAL A 26 36.81 -3.54 15.06
C VAL A 26 37.47 -4.66 14.28
N VAL A 27 37.25 -5.90 14.71
CA VAL A 27 37.84 -7.08 14.05
C VAL A 27 37.02 -7.47 12.83
N GLU A 28 37.63 -8.24 11.94
CA GLU A 28 36.97 -8.78 10.75
C GLU A 28 35.64 -9.44 11.13
N ASP A 29 34.61 -9.15 10.33
CA ASP A 29 33.27 -9.72 10.46
C ASP A 29 32.48 -9.45 11.75
N ARG A 30 32.83 -8.45 12.57
CA ARG A 30 32.04 -8.14 13.79
C ARG A 30 30.62 -7.66 13.52
N ASN A 31 30.36 -7.07 12.36
CA ASN A 31 29.09 -6.44 12.02
C ASN A 31 28.33 -7.19 10.91
N VAL A 32 28.64 -8.48 10.68
CA VAL A 32 28.03 -9.26 9.59
C VAL A 32 26.54 -9.51 9.80
N HIS A 33 26.07 -9.61 11.05
CA HIS A 33 24.65 -9.78 11.36
C HIS A 33 23.89 -8.47 11.09
N GLU A 34 24.42 -7.36 11.57
CA GLU A 34 23.87 -6.03 11.36
C GLU A 34 23.85 -5.68 9.86
N LYS A 35 24.88 -6.07 9.11
CA LYS A 35 24.87 -6.00 7.65
C LYS A 35 23.73 -6.81 7.05
N ALA A 36 23.51 -8.05 7.48
CA ALA A 36 22.46 -8.90 6.93
C ALA A 36 21.07 -8.29 7.17
N ASP A 37 20.81 -7.79 8.39
CA ASP A 37 19.56 -7.13 8.74
C ASP A 37 19.33 -5.86 7.92
N LEU A 38 20.36 -5.01 7.81
CA LEU A 38 20.29 -3.76 7.05
C LEU A 38 20.12 -4.03 5.55
N CYS A 39 20.77 -5.06 5.00
CA CYS A 39 20.54 -5.52 3.63
C CYS A 39 19.09 -5.98 3.45
N GLY A 40 18.55 -6.77 4.37
CA GLY A 40 17.14 -7.20 4.32
C GLY A 40 16.16 -6.03 4.26
N LEU A 41 16.45 -4.93 4.96
CA LEU A 41 15.65 -3.70 4.89
C LEU A 41 15.88 -2.93 3.57
N ILE A 42 17.10 -2.85 3.07
CA ILE A 42 17.44 -2.18 1.79
C ILE A 42 16.76 -2.88 0.61
N GLU A 43 16.66 -4.21 0.64
CA GLU A 43 15.99 -5.02 -0.39
C GLU A 43 14.49 -4.71 -0.54
N LEU A 44 13.87 -3.99 0.40
CA LEU A 44 12.47 -3.55 0.27
C LEU A 44 12.31 -2.30 -0.60
N GLY A 45 13.38 -1.51 -0.77
CA GLY A 45 13.36 -0.27 -1.53
C GLY A 45 13.63 -0.45 -3.03
N ALA A 46 13.62 0.64 -3.78
CA ALA A 46 13.86 0.68 -5.22
C ALA A 46 12.95 -0.31 -5.96
N ASN A 47 11.64 -0.12 -5.81
CA ASN A 47 10.60 -0.85 -6.53
C ASN A 47 10.42 -2.35 -6.17
N ARG A 48 11.23 -2.90 -5.25
CA ARG A 48 11.24 -4.33 -4.93
C ARG A 48 10.10 -4.81 -4.01
N ALA A 49 9.62 -3.99 -3.07
CA ALA A 49 8.47 -4.36 -2.25
C ALA A 49 7.16 -4.38 -3.05
N VAL A 50 6.35 -5.44 -2.87
CA VAL A 50 5.07 -5.64 -3.57
C VAL A 50 3.97 -6.04 -2.60
N LEU A 51 2.87 -5.30 -2.62
CA LEU A 51 1.60 -5.68 -2.03
C LEU A 51 0.90 -6.67 -2.97
N THR A 52 0.46 -7.79 -2.41
CA THR A 52 -0.41 -8.72 -3.14
C THR A 52 -1.85 -8.24 -2.97
N GLN A 53 -2.47 -7.74 -4.04
CA GLN A 53 -3.90 -7.39 -4.07
C GLN A 53 -4.69 -8.54 -4.72
N ASN A 54 -5.81 -8.94 -4.10
CA ASN A 54 -6.77 -9.93 -4.64
C ASN A 54 -8.02 -9.25 -5.23
N GLU A 55 -7.90 -8.00 -5.69
CA GLU A 55 -9.05 -7.16 -6.08
C GLU A 55 -9.82 -7.73 -7.29
N ASP A 56 -9.12 -8.40 -8.22
CA ASP A 56 -9.69 -8.86 -9.49
C ASP A 56 -10.86 -9.85 -9.33
N THR A 57 -10.85 -10.69 -8.29
CA THR A 57 -11.91 -11.71 -8.12
C THR A 57 -13.21 -11.14 -7.58
N THR A 58 -13.14 -10.08 -6.75
CA THR A 58 -14.32 -9.49 -6.09
C THR A 58 -15.11 -8.63 -7.07
N THR A 59 -14.43 -7.80 -7.87
CA THR A 59 -15.07 -6.99 -8.92
C THR A 59 -15.73 -7.85 -9.98
N GLY A 60 -15.13 -8.98 -10.35
CA GLY A 60 -15.73 -9.95 -11.27
C GLY A 60 -17.06 -10.51 -10.76
N ALA A 61 -17.11 -10.93 -9.49
CA ALA A 61 -18.33 -11.48 -8.89
C ALA A 61 -19.46 -10.43 -8.76
N ILE A 62 -19.12 -9.18 -8.39
CA ILE A 62 -20.08 -8.08 -8.33
C ILE A 62 -20.65 -7.80 -9.73
N ASN A 63 -19.80 -7.75 -10.76
CA ASN A 63 -20.26 -7.53 -12.12
C ASN A 63 -21.18 -8.66 -12.61
N ASP A 64 -20.85 -9.93 -12.34
CA ASP A 64 -21.69 -11.08 -12.70
C ASP A 64 -23.11 -10.98 -12.10
N ILE A 65 -23.22 -10.56 -10.83
CA ILE A 65 -24.51 -10.37 -10.15
C ILE A 65 -25.30 -9.21 -10.77
N MET A 66 -24.63 -8.07 -11.01
CA MET A 66 -25.27 -6.88 -11.59
C MET A 66 -25.74 -7.15 -13.03
N ASP A 67 -24.97 -7.91 -13.80
CA ASP A 67 -25.28 -8.28 -15.18
C ASP A 67 -26.44 -9.28 -15.22
N LEU A 68 -26.49 -10.25 -14.31
CA LEU A 68 -27.66 -11.13 -14.16
C LEU A 68 -28.93 -10.32 -13.87
N ASN A 69 -28.89 -9.44 -12.88
CA ASN A 69 -30.05 -8.60 -12.53
C ASN A 69 -30.50 -7.71 -13.69
N MET A 70 -29.58 -7.05 -14.38
CA MET A 70 -29.91 -6.22 -15.53
C MET A 70 -30.45 -7.06 -16.70
N SER A 71 -29.94 -8.28 -16.90
CA SER A 71 -30.40 -9.17 -17.98
C SER A 71 -31.83 -9.69 -17.77
N LEU A 72 -32.27 -9.80 -16.51
CA LEU A 72 -33.61 -10.23 -16.11
C LEU A 72 -34.60 -9.07 -15.97
N SER A 73 -34.10 -7.82 -15.99
CA SER A 73 -34.92 -6.62 -15.87
C SER A 73 -35.77 -6.42 -17.13
N ALA A 74 -36.95 -5.81 -16.98
CA ALA A 74 -37.81 -5.48 -18.11
C ALA A 74 -37.11 -4.56 -19.13
N GLU A 75 -37.43 -4.72 -20.42
CA GLU A 75 -36.83 -3.90 -21.49
C GLU A 75 -37.07 -2.39 -21.27
N THR A 76 -38.24 -2.03 -20.71
CA THR A 76 -38.57 -0.64 -20.35
C THR A 76 -37.62 -0.07 -19.29
N TRP A 77 -37.20 -0.90 -18.33
CA TRP A 77 -36.19 -0.53 -17.33
C TRP A 77 -34.81 -0.36 -17.96
N GLN A 78 -34.37 -1.32 -18.78
CA GLN A 78 -33.07 -1.26 -19.44
C GLN A 78 -32.92 -0.03 -20.35
N LYS A 79 -34.01 0.38 -21.01
CA LYS A 79 -34.06 1.60 -21.83
C LYS A 79 -33.82 2.89 -21.05
N LEU A 80 -34.08 2.92 -19.74
CA LEU A 80 -33.81 4.09 -18.91
C LEU A 80 -32.32 4.47 -18.87
N PHE A 81 -31.41 3.55 -19.18
CA PHE A 81 -29.97 3.81 -19.18
C PHE A 81 -29.43 4.28 -20.53
N ARG A 82 -30.26 4.31 -21.58
CA ARG A 82 -29.88 4.77 -22.92
C ARG A 82 -30.26 6.23 -23.14
N GLU A 83 -29.50 6.94 -23.96
CA GLU A 83 -29.92 8.28 -24.41
C GLU A 83 -31.13 8.16 -25.36
N PRO A 84 -32.22 8.95 -25.15
CA PRO A 84 -33.38 8.89 -26.01
C PRO A 84 -33.10 9.24 -27.48
N SER A 85 -32.17 10.17 -27.71
CA SER A 85 -31.76 10.63 -29.04
C SER A 85 -30.74 9.72 -29.72
N ASN A 86 -30.01 8.90 -28.95
CA ASN A 86 -29.02 7.96 -29.46
C ASN A 86 -28.93 6.72 -28.56
N PRO A 87 -29.69 5.65 -28.85
CA PRO A 87 -29.71 4.43 -28.05
C PRO A 87 -28.37 3.68 -27.93
N GLU A 88 -27.35 4.08 -28.71
CA GLU A 88 -25.99 3.55 -28.61
C GLU A 88 -25.21 4.13 -27.41
N ASN A 89 -25.66 5.28 -26.90
CA ASN A 89 -25.06 6.01 -25.79
C ASN A 89 -25.78 5.71 -24.48
N PHE A 90 -25.03 5.80 -23.38
CA PHE A 90 -25.52 5.53 -22.03
C PHE A 90 -25.54 6.78 -21.19
N ARG A 91 -26.70 7.09 -20.63
CA ARG A 91 -26.92 8.34 -19.89
C ARG A 91 -26.70 8.18 -18.39
N ASP A 92 -26.21 9.24 -17.76
CA ASP A 92 -26.23 9.39 -16.30
C ASP A 92 -27.66 9.66 -15.80
N LEU A 93 -27.86 9.62 -14.49
CA LEU A 93 -29.16 9.90 -13.89
C LEU A 93 -29.61 11.32 -14.29
N PRO A 94 -30.73 11.49 -15.01
CA PRO A 94 -31.15 12.80 -15.46
C PRO A 94 -31.46 13.72 -14.27
N LYS A 95 -30.96 14.96 -14.32
CA LYS A 95 -31.23 15.95 -13.27
C LYS A 95 -32.72 16.29 -13.25
N GLY A 96 -33.37 16.05 -12.10
CA GLY A 96 -34.77 16.40 -11.89
C GLY A 96 -35.79 15.33 -12.28
N GLU A 97 -35.34 14.20 -12.83
CA GLU A 97 -36.17 13.00 -12.99
C GLU A 97 -35.98 12.05 -11.80
N PHE A 98 -36.97 11.20 -11.54
CA PHE A 98 -36.91 10.12 -10.54
C PHE A 98 -36.56 10.56 -9.11
N THR A 99 -36.81 11.83 -8.77
CA THR A 99 -36.44 12.45 -7.49
C THR A 99 -37.07 11.79 -6.26
N GLU A 100 -38.16 11.05 -6.46
CA GLU A 100 -38.80 10.20 -5.45
C GLU A 100 -37.93 9.01 -5.03
N ASN A 101 -37.02 8.55 -5.90
CA ASN A 101 -36.15 7.41 -5.65
C ASN A 101 -34.80 7.85 -5.09
N LYS A 102 -34.76 8.08 -3.78
CA LYS A 102 -33.59 8.66 -3.09
C LYS A 102 -32.32 7.82 -3.16
N ASP A 103 -32.44 6.51 -3.41
CA ASP A 103 -31.33 5.56 -3.52
C ASP A 103 -30.80 5.42 -4.96
N TRP A 104 -31.54 5.90 -5.97
CA TRP A 104 -31.09 5.79 -7.36
C TRP A 104 -29.79 6.54 -7.65
N PRO A 105 -29.52 7.75 -7.12
CA PRO A 105 -28.26 8.44 -7.37
C PRO A 105 -27.02 7.60 -7.05
N THR A 106 -27.05 6.79 -5.98
CA THR A 106 -25.91 5.95 -5.59
C THR A 106 -25.85 4.64 -6.38
N LYS A 107 -27.00 4.09 -6.78
CA LYS A 107 -27.07 2.82 -7.54
C LYS A 107 -26.93 2.99 -9.06
N TRP A 108 -27.22 4.18 -9.60
CA TRP A 108 -27.23 4.45 -11.03
C TRP A 108 -25.93 4.12 -11.76
N PRO A 109 -24.73 4.46 -11.23
CA PRO A 109 -23.47 4.13 -11.89
C PRO A 109 -23.32 2.62 -12.13
N SER A 110 -23.66 1.80 -11.13
CA SER A 110 -23.54 0.34 -11.21
C SER A 110 -24.57 -0.26 -12.16
N TRP A 111 -25.80 0.24 -12.17
CA TRP A 111 -26.82 -0.17 -13.15
C TRP A 111 -26.45 0.24 -14.58
N LYS A 112 -25.96 1.47 -14.78
CA LYS A 112 -25.48 1.95 -16.08
C LYS A 112 -24.34 1.07 -16.60
N ALA A 113 -23.37 0.73 -15.75
CA ALA A 113 -22.25 -0.15 -16.11
C ALA A 113 -22.72 -1.56 -16.51
N ALA A 114 -23.68 -2.14 -15.79
CA ALA A 114 -24.28 -3.42 -16.16
C ALA A 114 -25.01 -3.34 -17.51
N ALA A 115 -25.82 -2.29 -17.72
CA ALA A 115 -26.49 -2.07 -18.99
C ALA A 115 -25.49 -1.90 -20.15
N GLN A 116 -24.32 -1.32 -19.90
CA GLN A 116 -23.22 -1.15 -20.87
C GLN A 116 -22.61 -2.50 -21.27
N ARG A 117 -22.33 -3.36 -20.30
CA ARG A 117 -21.83 -4.72 -20.57
C ARG A 117 -22.84 -5.57 -21.35
N LEU A 118 -24.13 -5.32 -21.14
CA LEU A 118 -25.23 -5.99 -21.83
C LEU A 118 -25.67 -5.33 -23.14
N LYS A 119 -24.83 -4.51 -23.78
CA LYS A 119 -25.23 -3.75 -24.97
C LYS A 119 -25.83 -4.60 -26.11
N THR A 120 -25.51 -5.90 -26.19
CA THR A 120 -25.99 -6.82 -27.23
C THR A 120 -26.88 -7.94 -26.67
N GLY A 121 -27.88 -8.37 -27.43
CA GLY A 121 -28.79 -9.47 -27.04
C GLY A 121 -28.09 -10.82 -26.78
N GLN A 122 -26.97 -11.10 -27.47
CA GLN A 122 -26.17 -12.31 -27.21
C GLN A 122 -25.61 -12.37 -25.77
N ALA A 123 -25.34 -11.21 -25.15
CA ALA A 123 -24.90 -11.15 -23.77
C ALA A 123 -26.02 -11.59 -22.81
N HIS A 124 -27.27 -11.18 -23.07
CA HIS A 124 -28.44 -11.58 -22.27
C HIS A 124 -28.65 -13.09 -22.30
N GLU A 125 -28.67 -13.70 -23.48
CA GLU A 125 -28.87 -15.15 -23.64
C GLU A 125 -27.76 -15.95 -22.96
N THR A 126 -26.52 -15.49 -23.07
CA THR A 126 -25.36 -16.15 -22.45
C THR A 126 -25.45 -16.14 -20.92
N ILE A 127 -25.84 -14.99 -20.34
CA ILE A 127 -25.96 -14.84 -18.89
C ILE A 127 -27.12 -15.66 -18.34
N GLN A 128 -28.28 -15.63 -19.00
CA GLN A 128 -29.42 -16.45 -18.61
C GLN A 128 -29.10 -17.94 -18.75
N LYS A 129 -28.34 -18.35 -19.77
CA LYS A 129 -27.86 -19.74 -19.91
C LYS A 129 -26.92 -20.13 -18.77
N LYS A 130 -25.94 -19.29 -18.44
CA LYS A 130 -25.00 -19.53 -17.31
C LYS A 130 -25.76 -19.64 -15.98
N ALA A 131 -26.85 -18.89 -15.83
CA ALA A 131 -27.73 -18.94 -14.67
C ALA A 131 -28.77 -20.09 -14.70
N GLY A 132 -28.83 -20.89 -15.76
CA GLY A 132 -29.80 -21.99 -15.88
C GLY A 132 -31.25 -21.53 -16.12
N LEU A 133 -31.47 -20.32 -16.63
CA LEU A 133 -32.80 -19.69 -16.75
C LEU A 133 -33.41 -19.77 -18.16
N GLN A 134 -32.71 -20.26 -19.18
CA GLN A 134 -33.22 -20.29 -20.57
C GLN A 134 -34.52 -21.08 -20.74
N THR A 135 -34.74 -22.10 -19.92
CA THR A 135 -35.93 -22.97 -19.97
C THR A 135 -36.77 -22.88 -18.69
N ALA A 136 -36.55 -21.84 -17.88
CA ALA A 136 -37.29 -21.62 -16.65
C ALA A 136 -38.76 -21.29 -16.94
N ASP A 137 -39.67 -21.78 -16.10
CA ASP A 137 -41.07 -21.35 -16.16
C ASP A 137 -41.25 -19.92 -15.60
N ASP A 138 -42.42 -19.32 -15.85
CA ASP A 138 -42.72 -17.96 -15.42
C ASP A 138 -42.61 -17.75 -13.90
N ALA A 139 -42.92 -18.78 -13.11
CA ALA A 139 -42.85 -18.70 -11.65
C ALA A 139 -41.39 -18.64 -11.19
N THR A 140 -40.54 -19.48 -11.76
CA THR A 140 -39.10 -19.55 -11.54
C THR A 140 -38.43 -18.27 -12.01
N LEU A 141 -38.81 -17.73 -13.18
CA LEU A 141 -38.27 -16.48 -13.70
C LEU A 141 -38.62 -15.30 -12.78
N LYS A 142 -39.85 -15.23 -12.27
CA LYS A 142 -40.25 -14.20 -11.29
C LYS A 142 -39.44 -14.28 -10.00
N GLN A 143 -39.19 -15.49 -9.50
CA GLN A 143 -38.34 -15.70 -8.33
C GLN A 143 -36.89 -15.30 -8.61
N ALA A 144 -36.36 -15.65 -9.79
CA ALA A 144 -35.01 -15.30 -10.21
C ALA A 144 -34.82 -13.77 -10.32
N VAL A 145 -35.80 -13.05 -10.87
CA VAL A 145 -35.80 -11.57 -10.90
C VAL A 145 -35.70 -11.00 -9.49
N ALA A 146 -36.55 -11.46 -8.56
CA ALA A 146 -36.54 -10.96 -7.18
C ALA A 146 -35.22 -11.29 -6.46
N ALA A 147 -34.70 -12.50 -6.63
CA ALA A 147 -33.43 -12.92 -6.04
C ALA A 147 -32.24 -12.14 -6.60
N ALA A 148 -32.18 -11.98 -7.93
CA ALA A 148 -31.13 -11.21 -8.60
C ALA A 148 -31.17 -9.73 -8.18
N GLY A 149 -32.36 -9.14 -8.04
CA GLY A 149 -32.52 -7.77 -7.53
C GLY A 149 -31.97 -7.61 -6.11
N ASN A 150 -32.31 -8.51 -5.19
CA ASN A 150 -31.81 -8.48 -3.81
C ASN A 150 -30.29 -8.64 -3.72
N LEU A 151 -29.70 -9.52 -4.56
CA LEU A 151 -28.26 -9.71 -4.63
C LEU A 151 -27.56 -8.50 -5.25
N ALA A 152 -28.13 -7.91 -6.29
CA ALA A 152 -27.60 -6.72 -6.93
C ALA A 152 -27.61 -5.51 -5.99
N ASP A 153 -28.64 -5.35 -5.18
CA ASP A 153 -28.68 -4.30 -4.15
C ASP A 153 -27.55 -4.47 -3.13
N GLN A 154 -27.32 -5.69 -2.63
CA GLN A 154 -26.21 -5.99 -1.72
C GLN A 154 -24.84 -5.78 -2.38
N ALA A 155 -24.68 -6.22 -3.63
CA ALA A 155 -23.46 -6.04 -4.40
C ALA A 155 -23.15 -4.57 -4.67
N ALA A 156 -24.17 -3.75 -4.94
CA ALA A 156 -24.03 -2.30 -5.11
C ALA A 156 -23.60 -1.62 -3.80
N THR A 157 -24.16 -2.01 -2.66
CA THR A 157 -23.70 -1.53 -1.34
C THR A 157 -22.24 -1.91 -1.09
N LEU A 158 -21.87 -3.17 -1.31
CA LEU A 158 -20.50 -3.63 -1.12
C LEU A 158 -19.51 -2.91 -2.04
N GLN A 159 -19.89 -2.67 -3.31
CA GLN A 159 -19.08 -1.91 -4.25
C GLN A 159 -18.85 -0.47 -3.75
N GLN A 160 -19.87 0.15 -3.15
CA GLN A 160 -19.74 1.48 -2.56
C GLN A 160 -18.81 1.45 -1.34
N GLU A 161 -18.95 0.47 -0.45
CA GLU A 161 -18.08 0.32 0.71
C GLU A 161 -16.62 0.10 0.30
N ILE A 162 -16.36 -0.74 -0.71
CA ILE A 162 -15.03 -0.94 -1.29
C ILE A 162 -14.49 0.40 -1.81
N THR A 163 -15.29 1.12 -2.59
CA THR A 163 -14.90 2.42 -3.16
C THR A 163 -14.61 3.45 -2.06
N ASP A 164 -15.40 3.47 -0.99
CA ASP A 164 -15.21 4.38 0.14
C ASP A 164 -13.95 4.02 0.93
N ILE A 165 -13.67 2.74 1.13
CA ILE A 165 -12.43 2.25 1.75
C ILE A 165 -11.22 2.66 0.89
N ASP A 166 -11.26 2.44 -0.42
CA ASP A 166 -10.21 2.82 -1.37
C ASP A 166 -9.97 4.34 -1.41
N SER A 167 -11.05 5.11 -1.32
CA SER A 167 -11.04 6.58 -1.36
C SER A 167 -10.62 7.20 -0.03
N SER A 168 -10.88 6.52 1.08
CA SER A 168 -10.50 6.99 2.43
C SER A 168 -8.99 7.01 2.66
N GLY A 169 -8.20 6.44 1.74
CA GLY A 169 -6.75 6.32 1.89
C GLY A 169 -6.32 5.40 3.05
N LYS A 170 -7.27 4.64 3.63
CA LYS A 170 -6.99 3.68 4.71
C LYS A 170 -6.28 2.43 4.20
N LEU A 171 -6.42 2.11 2.92
CA LEU A 171 -5.62 1.06 2.28
C LEU A 171 -4.28 1.64 1.86
N LEU A 172 -3.20 1.02 2.34
CA LEU A 172 -1.88 1.31 1.84
C LEU A 172 -1.81 0.88 0.38
N LYS A 173 -1.71 1.84 -0.54
CA LYS A 173 -1.53 1.54 -1.97
C LYS A 173 -0.09 1.17 -2.25
N GLN A 174 0.13 0.38 -3.29
CA GLN A 174 1.47 -0.07 -3.71
C GLN A 174 2.46 1.11 -3.89
N GLN A 175 2.01 2.20 -4.51
CA GLN A 175 2.83 3.41 -4.65
C GLN A 175 3.16 4.05 -3.29
N GLN A 176 2.18 4.12 -2.37
CA GLN A 176 2.39 4.70 -1.04
C GLN A 176 3.36 3.86 -0.20
N LEU A 177 3.28 2.52 -0.31
CA LEU A 177 4.25 1.63 0.32
C LEU A 177 5.67 1.89 -0.21
N ARG A 178 5.84 1.95 -1.54
CA ARG A 178 7.13 2.21 -2.18
C ARG A 178 7.72 3.55 -1.74
N GLU A 179 6.95 4.62 -1.86
CA GLU A 179 7.40 5.96 -1.43
C GLU A 179 7.78 6.01 0.05
N ALA A 180 7.03 5.31 0.91
CA ALA A 180 7.34 5.26 2.33
C ALA A 180 8.65 4.50 2.60
N LEU A 181 8.83 3.33 1.99
CA LEU A 181 10.04 2.52 2.14
C LEU A 181 11.27 3.25 1.59
N ASP A 182 11.19 3.80 0.38
CA ASP A 182 12.32 4.49 -0.26
C ASP A 182 12.75 5.73 0.54
N LYS A 183 11.80 6.49 1.10
CA LYS A 183 12.14 7.62 1.98
C LYS A 183 12.87 7.18 3.24
N GLN A 184 12.55 6.02 3.83
CA GLN A 184 13.27 5.51 5.00
C GLN A 184 14.62 4.90 4.63
N ILE A 185 14.72 4.25 3.47
CA ILE A 185 15.93 3.53 3.05
C ILE A 185 16.97 4.47 2.43
N TYR A 186 16.53 5.41 1.59
CA TYR A 186 17.36 6.28 0.75
C TYR A 186 17.17 7.78 1.03
N GLY A 187 16.19 8.16 1.86
CA GLY A 187 15.88 9.56 2.13
C GLY A 187 15.18 10.28 0.98
N ALA A 188 14.87 9.56 -0.10
CA ALA A 188 14.19 10.06 -1.28
C ALA A 188 13.44 8.89 -1.94
N THR A 189 12.37 9.21 -2.68
CA THR A 189 11.72 8.24 -3.56
C THR A 189 12.65 7.92 -4.73
N THR A 190 12.87 6.64 -5.03
CA THR A 190 13.71 6.22 -6.15
C THR A 190 13.28 4.85 -6.69
N GLU A 191 13.42 4.64 -7.99
CA GLU A 191 13.27 3.31 -8.60
C GLU A 191 14.63 2.64 -8.89
N ASN A 192 15.73 3.34 -8.61
CA ASN A 192 17.09 2.89 -8.85
C ASN A 192 18.00 3.35 -7.71
N GLU A 193 18.42 2.41 -6.88
CA GLU A 193 19.30 2.66 -5.74
C GLU A 193 20.66 3.24 -6.17
N ASN A 194 21.13 2.95 -7.38
CA ASN A 194 22.41 3.47 -7.89
C ASN A 194 22.35 4.96 -8.23
N ALA A 195 21.15 5.53 -8.37
CA ALA A 195 20.95 6.95 -8.64
C ALA A 195 20.79 7.79 -7.36
N VAL A 196 20.84 7.16 -6.18
CA VAL A 196 20.62 7.86 -4.90
C VAL A 196 21.82 8.74 -4.56
N ALA A 197 21.56 10.03 -4.39
CA ALA A 197 22.59 10.98 -3.99
C ALA A 197 22.94 10.83 -2.50
N VAL A 198 24.23 10.83 -2.16
CA VAL A 198 24.70 10.75 -0.76
C VAL A 198 24.05 11.81 0.15
N ALA A 199 23.73 12.99 -0.40
CA ALA A 199 23.10 14.08 0.32
C ALA A 199 21.68 13.74 0.84
N THR A 200 20.97 12.79 0.24
CA THR A 200 19.62 12.39 0.71
C THR A 200 19.69 11.41 1.89
N LEU A 201 20.82 10.75 2.08
CA LEU A 201 20.98 9.71 3.10
C LEU A 201 21.03 10.27 4.53
N LEU A 202 21.38 11.56 4.66
CA LEU A 202 21.63 12.22 5.93
C LEU A 202 20.72 13.44 6.09
N ARG A 203 20.34 13.76 7.32
CA ARG A 203 19.57 14.98 7.63
C ARG A 203 20.31 16.27 7.27
N SER A 204 21.64 16.23 7.28
CA SER A 204 22.52 17.36 6.98
C SER A 204 23.84 16.86 6.42
N ALA A 205 24.63 17.77 5.84
CA ALA A 205 25.94 17.45 5.27
C ALA A 205 26.80 16.59 6.22
N HIS A 206 27.48 15.61 5.64
CA HIS A 206 28.42 14.76 6.35
C HIS A 206 29.57 15.59 6.92
N SER A 207 30.19 15.09 7.98
CA SER A 207 31.39 15.67 8.56
C SER A 207 32.64 15.06 7.92
N SER A 208 33.80 15.66 8.14
CA SER A 208 35.10 15.12 7.71
C SER A 208 35.54 13.87 8.49
N LYS A 209 34.87 13.58 9.61
CA LYS A 209 35.09 12.39 10.45
C LYS A 209 33.86 11.50 10.41
N ARG A 210 34.06 10.19 10.23
CA ARG A 210 32.99 9.19 10.29
C ARG A 210 32.27 9.24 11.63
N GLN A 211 33.00 9.30 12.74
CA GLN A 211 32.42 9.43 14.09
C GLN A 211 31.39 10.57 14.18
N SER A 212 31.77 11.78 13.76
CA SER A 212 30.87 12.95 13.81
C SER A 212 29.67 12.86 12.87
N THR A 213 29.75 12.03 11.83
CA THR A 213 28.63 11.75 10.92
C THR A 213 27.71 10.66 11.48
N CYS A 214 28.29 9.63 12.09
CA CYS A 214 27.62 8.40 12.52
C CYS A 214 27.24 8.37 14.00
N GLU A 215 27.51 9.44 14.75
CA GLU A 215 27.11 9.57 16.16
C GLU A 215 25.58 9.75 16.28
N GLY A 216 24.97 9.06 17.24
CA GLY A 216 23.51 8.99 17.36
C GLY A 216 23.02 8.96 18.80
N ALA A 217 22.66 10.13 19.32
CA ALA A 217 21.57 10.27 20.29
C ALA A 217 20.34 10.80 19.52
N THR A 218 19.20 10.12 19.72
CA THR A 218 18.02 10.03 18.84
C THR A 218 17.50 11.31 18.15
N ALA A 219 17.59 12.50 18.74
CA ALA A 219 17.02 13.72 18.14
C ALA A 219 17.97 14.51 17.22
N SER A 220 19.29 14.37 17.37
CA SER A 220 20.29 15.17 16.65
C SER A 220 21.13 14.36 15.65
N SER A 221 20.91 13.05 15.54
CA SER A 221 21.72 12.18 14.67
C SER A 221 21.63 12.57 13.20
N LYS A 222 22.76 12.72 12.51
CA LYS A 222 22.78 13.00 11.06
C LYS A 222 22.29 11.81 10.23
N VAL A 223 22.43 10.60 10.76
CA VAL A 223 21.98 9.34 10.13
C VAL A 223 20.48 9.22 10.26
N THR A 224 19.77 9.28 9.13
CA THR A 224 18.30 9.23 9.10
C THR A 224 17.74 8.16 8.17
N THR A 225 18.61 7.40 7.52
CA THR A 225 18.22 6.40 6.53
C THR A 225 18.90 5.06 6.82
N VAL A 226 18.27 3.98 6.38
CA VAL A 226 18.82 2.62 6.51
C VAL A 226 20.16 2.51 5.75
N LEU A 227 20.26 3.10 4.56
CA LEU A 227 21.50 3.07 3.79
C LEU A 227 22.62 3.91 4.47
N ALA A 228 22.30 5.05 5.09
CA ALA A 228 23.30 5.77 5.91
C ALA A 228 23.74 4.96 7.13
N ALA A 229 22.84 4.24 7.79
CA ALA A 229 23.19 3.36 8.91
C ALA A 229 24.13 2.24 8.44
N MET A 230 23.85 1.63 7.29
CA MET A 230 24.72 0.63 6.65
C MET A 230 26.12 1.18 6.34
N LEU A 231 26.21 2.40 5.79
CA LEU A 231 27.50 3.08 5.59
C LEU A 231 28.22 3.36 6.90
N CYS A 232 27.50 3.73 7.95
CA CYS A 232 28.07 3.92 9.27
C CYS A 232 28.55 2.62 9.91
N VAL A 233 27.87 1.49 9.71
CA VAL A 233 28.22 0.20 10.32
C VAL A 233 29.36 -0.49 9.57
N CYS A 234 29.38 -0.40 8.23
CA CYS A 234 30.30 -1.16 7.37
C CYS A 234 31.33 -0.31 6.64
N GLY A 235 31.18 1.01 6.63
CA GLY A 235 32.09 1.91 5.92
C GLY A 235 33.47 1.97 6.57
N LYS A 236 34.50 1.89 5.74
CA LYS A 236 35.90 2.07 6.15
C LYS A 236 36.20 3.55 6.43
N ASP A 237 36.92 3.85 7.51
CA ASP A 237 37.40 5.21 7.80
C ASP A 237 38.59 5.60 6.89
N HIS A 238 38.86 6.89 6.75
CA HIS A 238 39.90 7.44 5.88
C HIS A 238 41.32 7.09 6.37
N SER A 239 41.50 6.78 7.66
CA SER A 239 42.79 6.33 8.22
C SER A 239 42.76 4.82 8.48
N PRO A 240 43.43 3.98 7.68
CA PRO A 240 43.40 2.55 7.86
C PRO A 240 44.33 2.13 9.00
N SER A 241 43.78 1.88 10.19
CA SER A 241 44.44 1.03 11.19
C SER A 241 43.52 -0.12 11.55
N GLY A 242 43.92 -1.36 11.22
CA GLY A 242 43.20 -2.58 11.58
C GLY A 242 42.18 -3.09 10.56
N ASP A 243 41.29 -3.97 11.01
CA ASP A 243 40.31 -4.70 10.19
C ASP A 243 38.95 -3.99 10.06
N GLU A 244 38.88 -2.69 10.34
CA GLU A 244 37.64 -1.89 10.29
C GLU A 244 36.93 -1.98 8.93
N GLY A 245 37.69 -1.94 7.83
CA GLY A 245 37.15 -2.13 6.48
C GLY A 245 36.71 -3.56 6.17
N LYS A 246 36.96 -4.50 7.07
CA LYS A 246 36.59 -5.90 6.97
C LYS A 246 35.48 -6.32 7.93
N THR A 247 34.96 -5.40 8.75
CA THR A 247 33.93 -5.68 9.77
C THR A 247 32.64 -6.28 9.20
N CYS A 248 32.41 -6.14 7.90
CA CYS A 248 31.24 -6.62 7.19
C CYS A 248 31.59 -7.51 5.98
N SER A 249 32.79 -8.14 5.95
CA SER A 249 33.26 -8.88 4.78
C SER A 249 32.47 -10.18 4.53
N GLY A 250 31.99 -10.81 5.60
CA GLY A 250 31.31 -12.11 5.57
C GLY A 250 32.26 -13.27 5.23
N LYS A 251 33.56 -13.18 5.56
CA LYS A 251 34.53 -14.25 5.27
C LYS A 251 34.50 -15.37 6.29
N THR A 252 34.09 -15.05 7.51
CA THR A 252 33.81 -15.99 8.59
C THR A 252 32.34 -16.39 8.48
N ALA A 253 32.06 -17.69 8.39
CA ALA A 253 30.67 -18.16 8.35
C ALA A 253 29.93 -17.71 9.62
N LEU A 254 28.67 -17.27 9.46
CA LEU A 254 27.77 -17.00 10.58
C LEU A 254 27.59 -18.30 11.38
N SER A 255 28.34 -18.47 12.48
CA SER A 255 28.05 -19.55 13.42
C SER A 255 26.83 -19.14 14.22
N ASN A 256 25.77 -19.94 14.17
CA ASN A 256 24.57 -19.76 14.98
C ASN A 256 24.99 -19.55 16.46
N ALA A 257 24.63 -18.40 17.03
CA ALA A 257 24.71 -18.10 18.46
C ALA A 257 23.30 -18.06 19.03
#